data_AF-A0AAI8VRE0-F1
#
_entry.id   AF-A0AAI8VRE0-F1
#
_cell.length_a   1.000
_cell.length_b   1.000
_cell.length_c   1.000
_cell.angle_alpha   90.00
_cell.angle_beta   90.00
_cell.angle_gamma   90.00
#
_symmetry.space_group_name_H-M   'P 1'
#
loop_
_entity.id
_entity.type
_entity.pdbx_description
1 polymer ?
#
loop_
_entity_poly.entity_id
_entity_poly.type
_entity_poly.pdbx_seq_one_letter_code
_entity_poly.pdbx_strand_id
1 'polypeptide(L)'
;MPLQGKKKKLMDETYGGGSRPHRARVRRAWDDQFKGFPTKPLVLMFTVGGMTYKQAAAKTGEYFAIGVYVAHPQSRGSIHITVPSIDDKLDFVTGFLSDEHENDIKFRFYTHCILPSRTRRQSAVAETQYAPEDDAPIEKWVREHVTACWQGLGTCKMAPEENMGVVDENLSVYGVQELKIADLGIAPVNVSANRMNTALVIGEKAADIFTRDWVCSRARPRHDDAMRSPVQYLSVVLEFDACPDSTCCYV
;
A
#
# COMPACT_ATOMS: atom_id res chain seq x y z
N MET A 1 -31.52 1.00 0.87
CA MET A 1 -30.70 -0.23 0.68
C MET A 1 -29.38 -0.06 1.43
N PRO A 2 -29.01 -0.97 2.36
CA PRO A 2 -27.73 -0.91 3.09
C PRO A 2 -26.53 -0.85 2.13
N LEU A 3 -25.43 -0.24 2.54
CA LEU A 3 -24.20 -0.11 1.72
C LEU A 3 -23.72 -1.46 1.14
N GLN A 4 -23.87 -2.54 1.91
CA GLN A 4 -23.64 -3.92 1.46
C GLN A 4 -24.52 -4.32 0.27
N GLY A 5 -25.81 -3.99 0.33
CA GLY A 5 -26.76 -4.27 -0.74
C GLY A 5 -26.41 -3.49 -2.02
N LYS A 6 -25.93 -2.24 -1.90
CA LYS A 6 -25.47 -1.45 -3.05
C LYS A 6 -24.16 -1.98 -3.64
N LYS A 7 -23.18 -2.35 -2.81
CA LYS A 7 -21.91 -2.96 -3.26
C LYS A 7 -22.15 -4.33 -3.88
N LYS A 8 -22.92 -5.20 -3.23
CA LYS A 8 -23.27 -6.53 -3.76
C LYS A 8 -24.09 -6.42 -5.04
N LYS A 9 -25.08 -5.54 -5.11
CA LYS A 9 -25.84 -5.27 -6.34
C LYS A 9 -24.94 -4.73 -7.45
N LEU A 10 -24.03 -3.80 -7.16
CA LEU A 10 -23.02 -3.34 -8.12
C LEU A 10 -22.15 -4.50 -8.62
N MET A 11 -21.74 -5.41 -7.74
CA MET A 11 -20.99 -6.59 -8.13
C MET A 11 -21.87 -7.58 -8.92
N ASP A 12 -23.12 -7.82 -8.53
CA ASP A 12 -24.01 -8.77 -9.18
C ASP A 12 -24.53 -8.23 -10.55
N GLU A 13 -24.74 -6.94 -10.70
CA GLU A 13 -25.11 -6.30 -11.98
C GLU A 13 -23.91 -6.21 -12.93
N THR A 14 -22.70 -6.01 -12.41
CA THR A 14 -21.48 -5.88 -13.23
C THR A 14 -20.79 -7.23 -13.50
N TYR A 15 -20.99 -8.23 -12.64
CA TYR A 15 -20.34 -9.55 -12.70
C TYR A 15 -21.31 -10.75 -12.76
N GLY A 16 -22.62 -10.57 -12.52
CA GLY A 16 -23.59 -11.66 -12.33
C GLY A 16 -24.36 -12.13 -13.57
N GLY A 17 -24.15 -11.53 -14.74
CA GLY A 17 -24.78 -11.99 -15.99
C GLY A 17 -23.88 -11.78 -17.20
N GLY A 18 -23.18 -12.82 -17.65
CA GLY A 18 -22.39 -12.78 -18.88
C GLY A 18 -21.25 -13.81 -18.92
N SER A 19 -21.06 -14.41 -20.09
CA SER A 19 -20.13 -15.51 -20.45
C SER A 19 -18.64 -15.20 -20.34
N ARG A 20 -18.20 -14.22 -19.54
CA ARG A 20 -16.78 -13.82 -19.46
C ARG A 20 -16.02 -14.57 -18.35
N PRO A 21 -14.91 -15.27 -18.66
CA PRO A 21 -14.14 -16.08 -17.70
C PRO A 21 -13.59 -15.30 -16.50
N HIS A 22 -13.29 -13.99 -16.66
CA HIS A 22 -12.73 -13.17 -15.58
C HIS A 22 -13.74 -12.90 -14.44
N ARG A 23 -15.06 -13.01 -14.69
CA ARG A 23 -16.10 -12.62 -13.73
C ARG A 23 -16.21 -13.58 -12.55
N ALA A 24 -16.10 -14.88 -12.81
CA ALA A 24 -16.08 -15.91 -11.76
C ALA A 24 -14.83 -15.77 -10.86
N ARG A 25 -13.69 -15.38 -11.45
CA ARG A 25 -12.40 -15.24 -10.75
C ARG A 25 -12.37 -14.07 -9.77
N VAL A 26 -13.05 -12.96 -10.07
CA VAL A 26 -13.14 -11.79 -9.17
C VAL A 26 -14.09 -12.04 -8.00
N ARG A 27 -15.13 -12.85 -8.19
CA ARG A 27 -16.13 -13.10 -7.14
C ARG A 27 -15.57 -13.86 -5.94
N ARG A 28 -14.64 -14.80 -6.17
CA ARG A 28 -13.94 -15.50 -5.09
C ARG A 28 -13.06 -14.52 -4.28
N ALA A 29 -12.22 -13.75 -4.96
CA ALA A 29 -11.37 -12.74 -4.32
C ALA A 29 -12.18 -11.70 -3.53
N TRP A 30 -13.36 -11.33 -4.06
CA TRP A 30 -14.30 -10.47 -3.38
C TRP A 30 -14.85 -11.09 -2.09
N ASP A 31 -15.30 -12.34 -2.17
CA ASP A 31 -15.89 -13.05 -1.03
C ASP A 31 -14.88 -13.20 0.11
N ASP A 32 -13.63 -13.51 -0.23
CA ASP A 32 -12.55 -13.67 0.75
C ASP A 32 -12.17 -12.34 1.42
N GLN A 33 -12.12 -11.24 0.67
CA GLN A 33 -11.53 -9.99 1.16
C GLN A 33 -12.53 -8.93 1.64
N PHE A 34 -13.77 -8.94 1.15
CA PHE A 34 -14.70 -7.80 1.29
C PHE A 34 -16.09 -8.19 1.80
N LYS A 35 -16.53 -9.44 1.66
CA LYS A 35 -17.88 -9.87 2.09
C LYS A 35 -18.14 -9.62 3.58
N GLY A 36 -17.15 -9.86 4.43
CA GLY A 36 -17.21 -9.58 5.87
C GLY A 36 -16.93 -8.12 6.24
N PHE A 37 -16.41 -7.31 5.33
CA PHE A 37 -15.88 -5.96 5.61
C PHE A 37 -16.53 -4.91 4.72
N PRO A 38 -17.78 -4.49 5.02
CA PRO A 38 -18.56 -3.66 4.11
C PRO A 38 -17.99 -2.25 3.89
N THR A 39 -17.20 -1.75 4.82
CA THR A 39 -16.54 -0.43 4.76
C THR A 39 -15.16 -0.49 4.11
N LYS A 40 -14.58 -1.68 3.96
CA LYS A 40 -13.25 -1.84 3.35
C LYS A 40 -13.31 -1.37 1.89
N PRO A 41 -12.49 -0.37 1.50
CA PRO A 41 -12.48 0.12 0.14
C PRO A 41 -11.72 -0.87 -0.74
N LEU A 42 -12.21 -1.06 -1.97
CA LEU A 42 -11.54 -1.87 -2.98
C LEU A 42 -10.35 -1.12 -3.54
N VAL A 43 -10.59 0.13 -3.92
CA VAL A 43 -9.62 1.04 -4.52
C VAL A 43 -9.74 2.42 -3.89
N LEU A 44 -8.63 3.12 -3.89
CA LEU A 44 -8.55 4.53 -3.54
C LEU A 44 -8.19 5.31 -4.79
N MET A 45 -8.82 6.47 -4.93
CA MET A 45 -8.70 7.33 -6.10
C MET A 45 -8.34 8.73 -5.67
N PHE A 46 -7.47 9.36 -6.44
CA PHE A 46 -7.08 10.75 -6.23
C PHE A 46 -6.92 11.43 -7.59
N THR A 47 -7.16 12.73 -7.61
CA THR A 47 -6.98 13.56 -8.80
C THR A 47 -5.66 14.30 -8.69
N VAL A 48 -4.89 14.32 -9.78
CA VAL A 48 -3.65 15.08 -9.87
C VAL A 48 -3.77 16.10 -10.98
N GLY A 49 -3.42 17.35 -10.70
CA GLY A 49 -3.20 18.36 -11.73
C GLY A 49 -1.89 18.08 -12.43
N GLY A 50 -1.95 17.76 -13.73
CA GLY A 50 -0.81 17.32 -14.52
C GLY A 50 -0.83 15.83 -14.86
N MET A 51 0.18 15.42 -15.62
CA MET A 51 0.35 14.04 -16.06
C MET A 51 1.31 13.32 -15.11
N THR A 52 0.86 12.23 -14.49
CA THR A 52 1.63 11.50 -13.47
C THR A 52 2.61 10.47 -14.05
N TYR A 53 2.66 10.32 -15.38
CA TYR A 53 3.57 9.41 -16.06
C TYR A 53 3.98 9.99 -17.41
N LYS A 54 5.22 9.72 -17.83
CA LYS A 54 5.75 10.23 -19.10
C LYS A 54 5.15 9.43 -20.25
N GLN A 55 4.06 9.91 -20.85
CA GLN A 55 3.67 9.42 -22.17
C GLN A 55 4.57 10.03 -23.22
N ALA A 56 5.31 9.20 -23.96
CA ALA A 56 6.15 9.64 -25.07
C ALA A 56 5.38 10.43 -26.15
N ALA A 57 4.05 10.28 -26.21
CA ALA A 57 3.16 10.93 -27.17
C ALA A 57 2.32 12.09 -26.60
N ALA A 58 2.51 12.48 -25.33
CA ALA A 58 1.75 13.59 -24.76
C ALA A 58 2.15 14.92 -25.42
N LYS A 59 1.15 15.68 -25.89
CA LYS A 59 1.36 17.03 -26.40
C LYS A 59 1.58 18.01 -25.24
N THR A 60 2.21 19.15 -25.47
CA THR A 60 2.22 20.22 -24.45
C THR A 60 0.79 20.71 -24.23
N GLY A 61 0.36 20.80 -22.97
CA GLY A 61 -1.00 21.22 -22.61
C GLY A 61 -1.31 21.05 -21.13
N GLU A 62 -2.51 21.47 -20.74
CA GLU A 62 -3.05 21.26 -19.41
C GLU A 62 -3.66 19.85 -19.31
N TYR A 63 -3.29 19.14 -18.24
CA TYR A 63 -3.76 17.78 -17.99
C TYR A 63 -4.35 17.66 -16.60
N PHE A 64 -5.32 16.77 -16.46
CA PHE A 64 -5.70 16.21 -15.17
C PHE A 64 -5.61 14.69 -15.28
N ALA A 65 -5.12 14.05 -14.22
CA ALA A 65 -4.99 12.61 -14.14
C ALA A 65 -5.80 12.07 -12.96
N ILE A 66 -6.29 10.85 -13.09
CA ILE A 66 -6.90 10.09 -12.01
C ILE A 66 -5.93 8.98 -11.64
N GLY A 67 -5.33 9.10 -10.46
CA GLY A 67 -4.53 8.05 -9.86
C GLY A 67 -5.43 7.03 -9.16
N VAL A 68 -5.12 5.75 -9.36
CA VAL A 68 -5.91 4.64 -8.81
C VAL A 68 -4.96 3.62 -8.22
N TYR A 69 -5.17 3.27 -6.96
CA TYR A 69 -4.40 2.23 -6.29
C TYR A 69 -5.32 1.24 -5.58
N VAL A 70 -4.92 -0.04 -5.61
CA VAL A 70 -5.58 -1.12 -4.87
C VAL A 70 -5.30 -0.88 -3.39
N ALA A 71 -6.36 -0.78 -2.58
CA ALA A 71 -6.22 -0.41 -1.17
C ALA A 71 -5.53 -1.51 -0.33
N HIS A 72 -5.71 -2.77 -0.71
CA HIS A 72 -5.15 -3.93 -0.03
C HIS A 72 -4.56 -4.91 -1.05
N PRO A 73 -3.38 -4.59 -1.63
CA PRO A 73 -2.71 -5.50 -2.54
C PRO A 73 -2.34 -6.80 -1.81
N GLN A 74 -2.45 -7.91 -2.50
CA GLN A 74 -1.98 -9.22 -2.02
C GLN A 74 -0.52 -9.46 -2.35
N SER A 75 0.00 -8.82 -3.41
CA SER A 75 1.38 -8.97 -3.80
C SER A 75 2.31 -8.42 -2.70
N ARG A 76 3.50 -9.02 -2.56
CA ARG A 76 4.49 -8.67 -1.55
C ARG A 76 5.87 -8.58 -2.19
N GLY A 77 6.64 -7.61 -1.72
CA GLY A 77 8.03 -7.38 -2.06
C GLY A 77 8.96 -7.54 -0.87
N SER A 78 10.25 -7.31 -1.08
CA SER A 78 11.29 -7.39 -0.06
C SER A 78 12.46 -6.48 -0.40
N ILE A 79 13.21 -6.09 0.62
CA ILE A 79 14.43 -5.30 0.47
C ILE A 79 15.49 -5.86 1.42
N HIS A 80 16.69 -6.12 0.92
CA HIS A 80 17.82 -6.63 1.69
C HIS A 80 19.12 -5.93 1.31
N ILE A 81 19.99 -5.74 2.30
CA ILE A 81 21.35 -5.23 2.08
C ILE A 81 22.22 -6.29 1.40
N THR A 82 23.14 -5.86 0.54
CA THR A 82 24.05 -6.74 -0.21
C THR A 82 25.49 -6.72 0.31
N VAL A 83 25.83 -5.76 1.17
CA VAL A 83 27.09 -5.53 1.92
C VAL A 83 28.38 -5.43 1.07
N PRO A 84 29.40 -4.67 1.53
CA PRO A 84 29.55 -3.98 2.83
C PRO A 84 29.41 -2.44 2.81
N SER A 85 29.23 -1.79 1.67
CA SER A 85 29.10 -0.34 1.59
C SER A 85 27.65 0.13 1.72
N ILE A 86 27.46 1.34 2.24
CA ILE A 86 26.16 2.03 2.22
C ILE A 86 25.70 2.37 0.79
N ASP A 87 26.66 2.50 -0.13
CA ASP A 87 26.40 2.83 -1.54
C ASP A 87 26.14 1.58 -2.40
N ASP A 88 26.27 0.38 -1.82
CA ASP A 88 26.06 -0.85 -2.58
C ASP A 88 24.58 -1.00 -2.97
N LYS A 89 24.37 -1.50 -4.18
CA LYS A 89 23.03 -1.72 -4.71
C LYS A 89 22.30 -2.73 -3.83
N LEU A 90 21.18 -2.30 -3.26
CA LEU A 90 20.30 -3.16 -2.46
C LEU A 90 19.65 -4.25 -3.34
N ASP A 91 19.44 -5.42 -2.75
CA ASP A 91 18.57 -6.43 -3.32
C ASP A 91 17.12 -5.99 -3.08
N PHE A 92 16.47 -5.53 -4.15
CA PHE A 92 15.18 -4.88 -4.08
C PHE A 92 14.17 -5.54 -5.01
N VAL A 93 13.12 -6.09 -4.41
CA VAL A 93 12.01 -6.75 -5.10
C VAL A 93 10.74 -5.97 -4.79
N THR A 94 10.19 -5.27 -5.79
CA THR A 94 8.93 -4.53 -5.64
C THR A 94 7.74 -5.45 -5.38
N GLY A 95 7.77 -6.64 -5.99
CA GLY A 95 6.70 -7.61 -5.90
C GLY A 95 5.38 -7.12 -6.50
N PHE A 96 5.40 -6.22 -7.49
CA PHE A 96 4.15 -5.79 -8.12
C PHE A 96 3.53 -6.93 -8.94
N LEU A 97 2.23 -7.15 -8.73
CA LEU A 97 1.43 -8.15 -9.45
C LEU A 97 1.97 -9.58 -9.31
N SER A 98 2.67 -9.87 -8.21
CA SER A 98 3.25 -11.19 -7.91
C SER A 98 2.29 -12.11 -7.15
N ASP A 99 1.06 -11.67 -6.87
CA ASP A 99 0.12 -12.45 -6.08
C ASP A 99 -0.36 -13.72 -6.82
N GLU A 100 -0.34 -14.86 -6.12
CA GLU A 100 -0.62 -16.20 -6.67
C GLU A 100 -1.96 -16.28 -7.43
N HIS A 101 -2.94 -15.52 -6.95
CA HIS A 101 -4.29 -15.54 -7.49
C HIS A 101 -4.55 -14.41 -8.48
N GLU A 102 -3.55 -13.60 -8.84
CA GLU A 102 -3.68 -12.45 -9.75
C GLU A 102 -4.86 -11.52 -9.40
N ASN A 103 -5.17 -11.37 -8.13
CA ASN A 103 -6.23 -10.52 -7.62
C ASN A 103 -5.88 -9.04 -7.78
N ASP A 104 -4.60 -8.66 -7.65
CA ASP A 104 -4.19 -7.27 -7.76
C ASP A 104 -4.40 -6.75 -9.19
N ILE A 105 -4.03 -7.55 -10.19
CA ILE A 105 -4.25 -7.20 -11.59
C ILE A 105 -5.73 -7.19 -11.95
N LYS A 106 -6.53 -8.12 -11.43
CA LYS A 106 -7.98 -8.14 -11.65
C LYS A 106 -8.68 -6.91 -11.09
N PHE A 107 -8.32 -6.48 -9.88
CA PHE A 107 -8.91 -5.28 -9.29
C PHE A 107 -8.47 -4.02 -10.04
N ARG A 108 -7.20 -3.95 -10.48
CA ARG A 108 -6.71 -2.83 -11.29
C ARG A 108 -7.38 -2.77 -12.67
N PHE A 109 -7.53 -3.91 -13.34
CA PHE A 109 -8.27 -4.05 -14.60
C PHE A 109 -9.70 -3.52 -14.46
N TYR A 110 -10.42 -3.95 -13.42
CA TYR A 110 -11.79 -3.50 -13.17
C TYR A 110 -11.91 -1.98 -13.02
N THR A 111 -10.97 -1.34 -12.31
CA THR A 111 -10.99 0.11 -12.18
C THR A 111 -10.83 0.82 -13.52
N HIS A 112 -10.01 0.28 -14.42
CA HIS A 112 -9.83 0.84 -15.76
C HIS A 112 -11.13 0.78 -16.58
N CYS A 113 -11.92 -0.29 -16.46
CA CYS A 113 -13.18 -0.43 -17.19
C CYS A 113 -14.33 0.44 -16.64
N ILE A 114 -14.36 0.70 -15.32
CA ILE A 114 -15.50 1.42 -14.68
C ILE A 114 -15.27 2.91 -14.52
N LEU A 115 -14.03 3.35 -14.28
CA LEU A 115 -13.76 4.77 -14.07
C LEU A 115 -14.28 5.66 -15.21
N PRO A 116 -14.11 5.29 -16.49
CA PRO A 116 -14.61 6.09 -17.60
C PRO A 116 -16.14 6.22 -17.63
N SER A 117 -16.89 5.22 -17.17
CA SER A 117 -18.36 5.25 -17.21
C SER A 117 -18.99 6.13 -16.13
N ARG A 118 -18.26 6.50 -15.07
CA ARG A 118 -18.80 7.26 -13.93
C ARG A 118 -18.25 8.67 -13.75
N THR A 119 -17.08 8.97 -14.29
CA THR A 119 -16.43 10.29 -14.16
C THR A 119 -16.76 11.24 -15.30
N ARG A 120 -17.29 10.74 -16.43
CA ARG A 120 -17.76 11.58 -17.52
C ARG A 120 -19.15 12.13 -17.17
N ARG A 121 -19.22 13.44 -16.94
CA ARG A 121 -20.47 14.20 -16.87
C ARG A 121 -21.35 13.77 -18.05
N GLN A 122 -22.58 13.37 -17.76
CA GLN A 122 -23.62 13.05 -18.73
C GLN A 122 -23.67 14.11 -19.84
N SER A 123 -23.02 13.84 -20.97
CA SER A 123 -23.31 14.45 -22.26
C SER A 123 -22.56 13.68 -23.35
N ALA A 124 -23.32 12.91 -24.12
CA ALA A 124 -23.07 12.57 -25.52
C ALA A 124 -21.90 11.63 -25.91
N VAL A 125 -21.30 10.86 -25.00
CA VAL A 125 -20.43 9.74 -25.40
C VAL A 125 -21.02 8.44 -24.86
N ALA A 126 -21.36 7.52 -25.77
CA ALA A 126 -21.89 6.21 -25.44
C ALA A 126 -21.04 5.53 -24.35
N GLU A 127 -21.71 4.83 -23.43
CA GLU A 127 -21.05 3.99 -22.45
C GLU A 127 -20.06 3.08 -23.19
N THR A 128 -18.77 3.19 -22.87
CA THR A 128 -17.73 2.44 -23.57
C THR A 128 -17.95 0.96 -23.30
N GLN A 129 -18.48 0.25 -24.29
CA GLN A 129 -18.65 -1.19 -24.23
C GLN A 129 -17.30 -1.84 -24.53
N TYR A 130 -16.65 -2.36 -23.50
CA TYR A 130 -15.45 -3.18 -23.66
C TYR A 130 -15.83 -4.55 -24.19
N ALA A 131 -15.24 -5.00 -25.29
CA ALA A 131 -15.41 -6.35 -25.82
C ALA A 131 -14.42 -7.33 -25.13
N PRO A 132 -14.65 -8.66 -25.13
CA PRO A 132 -13.69 -9.62 -24.57
C PRO A 132 -12.27 -9.50 -25.16
N GLU A 133 -12.16 -9.02 -26.39
CA GLU A 133 -10.90 -8.82 -27.12
C GLU A 133 -10.08 -7.66 -26.53
N ASP A 134 -10.71 -6.74 -25.79
CA ASP A 134 -10.04 -5.61 -25.13
C ASP A 134 -9.34 -6.02 -23.82
N ASP A 135 -9.64 -7.21 -23.28
CA ASP A 135 -9.14 -7.65 -21.98
C ASP A 135 -7.60 -7.78 -21.99
N ALA A 136 -7.03 -8.44 -22.99
CA ALA A 136 -5.59 -8.66 -23.09
C ALA A 136 -4.77 -7.36 -23.31
N PRO A 137 -5.19 -6.44 -24.21
CA PRO A 137 -4.57 -5.11 -24.32
C PRO A 137 -4.59 -4.30 -23.03
N ILE A 138 -5.71 -4.29 -22.29
CA ILE A 138 -5.82 -3.55 -21.04
C ILE A 138 -4.95 -4.18 -19.95
N GLU A 139 -4.93 -5.52 -19.85
CA GLU A 139 -4.07 -6.21 -18.91
C GLU A 139 -2.60 -5.89 -19.17
N LYS A 140 -2.18 -5.98 -20.43
CA LYS A 140 -0.83 -5.61 -20.86
C LYS A 140 -0.51 -4.17 -20.48
N TRP A 141 -1.43 -3.23 -20.76
CA TRP A 141 -1.26 -1.84 -20.39
C TRP A 141 -1.10 -1.68 -18.86
N VAL A 142 -1.90 -2.37 -18.05
CA VAL A 142 -1.79 -2.34 -16.59
C VAL A 142 -0.42 -2.84 -16.12
N ARG A 143 0.09 -3.94 -16.68
CA ARG A 143 1.41 -4.49 -16.32
C ARG A 143 2.55 -3.53 -16.68
N GLU A 144 2.45 -2.86 -17.82
CA GLU A 144 3.47 -1.90 -18.30
C GLU A 144 3.43 -0.55 -17.56
N HIS A 145 2.30 -0.17 -16.98
CA HIS A 145 2.09 1.16 -16.39
C HIS A 145 1.80 1.14 -14.87
N VAL A 146 1.98 -0.01 -14.23
CA VAL A 146 1.94 -0.10 -12.77
C VAL A 146 3.18 0.58 -12.20
N THR A 147 2.97 1.42 -11.19
CA THR A 147 4.04 2.15 -10.49
C THR A 147 3.71 2.27 -9.01
N ALA A 148 4.71 2.56 -8.18
CA ALA A 148 4.49 2.85 -6.78
C ALA A 148 3.71 4.14 -6.59
N CYS A 149 3.08 4.25 -5.43
CA CYS A 149 2.45 5.48 -4.95
C CYS A 149 3.18 6.07 -3.74
N TRP A 150 4.47 5.74 -3.55
CA TRP A 150 5.34 6.22 -2.45
C TRP A 150 4.75 5.95 -1.06
N GLN A 151 4.27 4.73 -0.88
CA GLN A 151 3.46 4.35 0.27
C GLN A 151 3.76 2.90 0.66
N GLY A 152 5.02 2.49 0.76
CA GLY A 152 5.31 1.21 1.35
C GLY A 152 5.31 1.26 2.87
N LEU A 153 5.35 0.05 3.43
CA LEU A 153 5.15 -0.25 4.84
C LEU A 153 5.47 -1.73 5.09
N GLY A 154 5.59 -2.11 6.35
CA GLY A 154 5.55 -3.51 6.77
C GLY A 154 6.87 -4.28 6.64
N THR A 155 7.99 -3.61 6.41
CA THR A 155 9.33 -4.21 6.39
C THR A 155 9.82 -4.65 7.77
N CYS A 156 9.38 -3.97 8.83
CA CYS A 156 9.71 -4.23 10.23
C CYS A 156 8.46 -4.58 11.05
N LYS A 157 7.66 -5.52 10.54
CA LYS A 157 6.31 -5.86 10.97
C LYS A 157 6.14 -5.96 12.51
N MET A 158 5.17 -5.23 13.06
CA MET A 158 4.73 -5.38 14.45
C MET A 158 3.78 -6.57 14.59
N ALA A 159 4.30 -7.70 15.08
CA ALA A 159 3.58 -8.96 15.24
C ALA A 159 4.33 -9.87 16.23
N PRO A 160 3.72 -10.98 16.69
CA PRO A 160 4.48 -12.03 17.37
C PRO A 160 5.64 -12.53 16.50
N GLU A 161 6.76 -12.87 17.13
CA GLU A 161 7.97 -13.36 16.43
C GLU A 161 7.66 -14.60 15.57
N GLU A 162 6.80 -15.51 16.05
CA GLU A 162 6.34 -16.68 15.30
C GLU A 162 5.55 -16.33 14.02
N ASN A 163 5.06 -15.10 13.90
CA ASN A 163 4.30 -14.59 12.76
C ASN A 163 5.11 -13.61 11.88
N MET A 164 6.43 -13.82 11.83
CA MET A 164 7.40 -12.97 11.14
C MET A 164 7.45 -11.55 11.72
N GLY A 165 7.24 -11.42 13.03
CA GLY A 165 7.33 -10.15 13.74
C GLY A 165 8.79 -9.70 13.89
N VAL A 166 9.02 -8.40 13.71
CA VAL A 166 10.32 -7.74 13.96
C VAL A 166 10.27 -6.93 15.26
N VAL A 167 9.10 -6.35 15.57
CA VAL A 167 8.88 -5.60 16.81
C VAL A 167 7.66 -6.08 17.60
N ASP A 168 7.71 -5.93 18.91
CA ASP A 168 6.60 -6.18 19.84
C ASP A 168 5.58 -5.02 19.89
N GLU A 169 4.54 -5.14 20.72
CA GLU A 169 3.52 -4.09 20.91
C GLU A 169 4.05 -2.79 21.52
N ASN A 170 5.25 -2.82 22.11
CA ASN A 170 5.97 -1.66 22.65
C ASN A 170 7.02 -1.12 21.68
N LEU A 171 6.97 -1.57 20.42
CA LEU A 171 7.87 -1.20 19.32
C LEU A 171 9.32 -1.64 19.53
N SER A 172 9.58 -2.55 20.47
CA SER A 172 10.91 -3.06 20.79
C SER A 172 11.31 -4.13 19.79
N VAL A 173 12.54 -4.06 19.29
CA VAL A 173 13.08 -5.06 18.35
C VAL A 173 13.37 -6.35 19.09
N TYR A 174 12.86 -7.48 18.58
CA TYR A 174 13.13 -8.79 19.18
C TYR A 174 14.64 -9.09 19.20
N GLY A 175 15.13 -9.62 20.31
CA GLY A 175 16.54 -9.98 20.50
C GLY A 175 17.51 -8.80 20.70
N VAL A 176 17.05 -7.54 20.67
CA VAL A 176 17.89 -6.36 20.85
C VAL A 176 17.39 -5.52 22.01
N GLN A 177 18.29 -5.10 22.90
CA GLN A 177 17.94 -4.24 24.03
C GLN A 177 18.01 -2.77 23.62
N GLU A 178 17.12 -1.94 24.19
CA GLU A 178 17.12 -0.48 24.06
C GLU A 178 17.04 0.04 22.61
N LEU A 179 16.51 -0.77 21.69
CA LEU A 179 16.24 -0.40 20.29
C LEU A 179 14.74 -0.52 19.99
N LYS A 180 14.18 0.53 19.39
CA LYS A 180 12.77 0.58 18.97
C LYS A 180 12.65 1.14 17.54
N ILE A 181 11.62 0.71 16.81
CA ILE A 181 11.33 1.18 15.44
C ILE A 181 9.96 1.85 15.41
N ALA A 182 9.86 3.05 14.85
CA ALA A 182 8.62 3.83 14.82
C ALA A 182 8.44 4.56 13.48
N ASP A 183 8.10 3.80 12.45
CA ASP A 183 7.81 4.30 11.10
C ASP A 183 6.73 3.45 10.41
N LEU A 184 6.49 3.62 9.11
CA LEU A 184 5.53 2.78 8.38
C LEU A 184 5.98 1.31 8.27
N GLY A 185 7.26 1.01 8.47
CA GLY A 185 7.81 -0.34 8.47
C GLY A 185 7.14 -1.24 9.50
N ILE A 186 6.64 -0.70 10.62
CA ILE A 186 5.99 -1.50 11.66
C ILE A 186 4.56 -1.95 11.34
N ALA A 187 3.91 -1.37 10.33
CA ALA A 187 2.50 -1.67 10.06
C ALA A 187 2.29 -3.14 9.66
N PRO A 188 1.50 -3.93 10.41
CA PRO A 188 1.36 -5.37 10.15
C PRO A 188 0.54 -5.72 8.91
N VAL A 189 -0.33 -4.80 8.50
CA VAL A 189 -1.22 -4.91 7.35
C VAL A 189 -1.37 -3.53 6.70
N ASN A 190 -1.80 -3.53 5.44
CA ASN A 190 -2.02 -2.27 4.74
C ASN A 190 -3.21 -1.46 5.30
N VAL A 191 -3.11 -0.14 5.25
CA VAL A 191 -4.10 0.82 5.74
C VAL A 191 -4.74 1.54 4.56
N SER A 192 -6.06 1.63 4.54
CA SER A 192 -6.82 2.24 3.45
C SER A 192 -6.88 3.78 3.52
N ALA A 193 -5.74 4.43 3.72
CA ALA A 193 -5.64 5.88 3.84
C ALA A 193 -4.33 6.39 3.21
N ASN A 194 -4.22 7.70 3.04
CA ASN A 194 -2.92 8.31 2.76
C ASN A 194 -1.98 8.01 3.95
N ARG A 195 -0.86 7.37 3.67
CA ARG A 195 0.04 6.83 4.69
C ARG A 195 0.81 7.90 5.46
N MET A 196 0.81 9.16 4.99
CA MET A 196 1.27 10.29 5.79
C MET A 196 0.50 10.38 7.12
N ASN A 197 -0.82 10.21 7.09
CA ASN A 197 -1.63 10.23 8.32
C ASN A 197 -1.27 9.07 9.24
N THR A 198 -1.04 7.88 8.67
CA THR A 198 -0.63 6.70 9.43
C THR A 198 0.73 6.90 10.09
N ALA A 199 1.70 7.47 9.36
CA ALA A 199 3.03 7.75 9.91
C ALA A 199 2.96 8.73 11.08
N LEU A 200 2.14 9.79 10.98
CA LEU A 200 1.92 10.74 12.07
C LEU A 200 1.34 10.06 13.31
N VAL A 201 0.31 9.21 13.14
CA VAL A 201 -0.33 8.49 14.26
C VAL A 201 0.64 7.48 14.89
N ILE A 202 1.47 6.81 14.10
CA ILE A 202 2.53 5.94 14.61
C ILE A 202 3.52 6.75 15.44
N GLY A 203 3.97 7.91 14.95
CA GLY A 203 4.88 8.80 15.67
C GLY A 203 4.29 9.29 16.99
N GLU A 204 3.03 9.72 16.99
CA GLU A 204 2.31 10.14 18.21
C GLU A 204 2.23 8.99 19.23
N LYS A 205 1.87 7.78 18.76
CA LYS A 205 1.77 6.62 19.64
C LYS A 205 3.13 6.17 20.17
N ALA A 206 4.17 6.23 19.35
CA ALA A 206 5.53 5.93 19.75
C ALA A 206 6.02 6.89 20.83
N ALA A 207 5.72 8.19 20.71
CA ALA A 207 6.08 9.17 21.75
C ALA A 207 5.46 8.84 23.12
N ASP A 208 4.19 8.41 23.14
CA ASP A 208 3.51 7.96 24.37
C ASP A 208 4.17 6.70 24.97
N ILE A 209 4.46 5.69 24.14
CA ILE A 209 5.16 4.46 24.58
C ILE A 209 6.54 4.80 25.14
N PHE A 210 7.32 5.62 24.42
CA PHE A 210 8.70 5.96 24.80
C PHE A 210 8.73 6.75 26.10
N THR A 211 7.77 7.66 26.29
CA THR A 211 7.64 8.44 27.53
C THR A 211 7.32 7.54 28.72
N ARG A 212 6.42 6.56 28.56
CA ARG A 212 6.08 5.60 29.62
C ARG A 212 7.29 4.75 30.01
N ASP A 213 8.02 4.24 29.02
CA ASP A 213 9.24 3.46 29.26
C ASP A 213 10.31 4.29 29.99
N TRP A 214 10.47 5.56 29.63
CA TRP A 214 11.35 6.50 30.34
C TRP A 214 10.96 6.76 31.79
N VAL A 215 9.67 6.95 32.07
CA VAL A 215 9.19 7.19 33.43
C VAL A 215 9.32 5.93 34.28
N CYS A 216 8.95 4.77 33.74
CA CYS A 216 9.05 3.48 34.43
C CYS A 216 10.51 3.08 34.71
N SER A 217 11.44 3.36 33.80
CA SER A 217 12.87 3.09 34.03
C SER A 217 13.47 3.95 35.14
N ARG A 218 13.00 5.20 35.31
CA ARG A 218 13.43 6.08 36.42
C ARG A 218 12.83 5.72 37.79
N ALA A 219 11.70 5.02 37.82
CA ALA A 219 11.03 4.62 39.06
C ALA A 219 11.61 3.35 39.72
N ARG A 220 12.48 2.60 39.02
CA ARG A 220 13.20 1.47 39.62
C ARG A 220 14.36 1.97 40.51
N PRO A 221 14.62 1.36 41.68
CA PRO A 221 15.76 1.73 42.50
C PRO A 221 17.06 1.65 41.69
N ARG A 222 17.77 2.77 41.61
CA ARG A 222 19.08 2.91 40.95
C ARG A 222 20.10 2.10 41.73
N HIS A 223 20.39 0.88 41.30
CA HIS A 223 21.34 0.03 42.02
C HIS A 223 22.73 -0.09 41.37
N ASP A 224 22.94 0.34 40.12
CA ASP A 224 24.28 0.36 39.49
C ASP A 224 24.36 1.40 38.37
N ASP A 225 25.05 2.52 38.63
CA ASP A 225 25.23 3.67 37.70
C ASP A 225 26.41 3.51 36.72
N ALA A 226 27.05 2.33 36.63
CA ALA A 226 28.33 2.19 35.92
C ALA A 226 28.24 1.75 34.45
N MET A 227 27.06 1.34 33.93
CA MET A 227 27.04 0.66 32.62
C MET A 227 25.73 0.78 31.82
N ARG A 228 25.23 2.00 31.57
CA ARG A 228 24.23 2.20 30.51
C ARG A 228 24.53 3.43 29.66
N SER A 229 24.72 3.19 28.35
CA SER A 229 24.58 4.20 27.31
C SER A 229 23.14 4.74 27.32
N PRO A 230 22.91 6.02 26.99
CA PRO A 230 21.55 6.52 26.82
C PRO A 230 20.83 5.69 25.77
N VAL A 231 19.56 5.33 26.01
CA VAL A 231 18.68 4.70 25.02
C VAL A 231 18.82 5.50 23.72
N GLN A 232 19.42 4.88 22.70
CA GLN A 232 19.63 5.54 21.42
C GLN A 232 18.31 5.52 20.66
N TYR A 233 17.59 6.64 20.72
CA TYR A 233 16.48 6.89 19.81
C TYR A 233 17.04 7.24 18.45
N LEU A 234 17.18 6.24 17.58
CA LEU A 234 17.42 6.49 16.17
C LEU A 234 16.08 6.70 15.48
N SER A 235 15.66 7.96 15.34
CA SER A 235 14.66 8.32 14.34
C SER A 235 15.33 8.27 12.97
N VAL A 236 15.20 7.16 12.24
CA VAL A 236 15.50 7.17 10.80
C VAL A 236 14.35 7.91 10.14
N VAL A 237 14.48 9.23 10.04
CA VAL A 237 13.69 10.00 9.09
C VAL A 237 14.30 9.69 7.73
N LEU A 238 13.67 8.81 6.95
CA LEU A 238 14.00 8.70 5.53
C LEU A 238 13.64 10.05 4.90
N GLU A 239 14.67 10.87 4.60
CA GLU A 239 14.49 12.03 3.76
C GLU A 239 14.02 11.55 2.38
N PHE A 240 12.89 12.11 1.93
CA PHE A 240 12.35 11.88 0.61
C PHE A 240 13.16 12.69 -0.41
N ASP A 241 14.34 12.21 -0.78
CA ASP A 241 15.01 12.75 -1.95
C ASP A 241 14.27 12.28 -3.21
N ALA A 242 13.75 13.26 -3.96
CA ALA A 242 13.12 13.02 -5.25
C ALA A 242 14.18 12.52 -6.23
N CYS A 243 14.30 11.20 -6.36
CA CYS A 243 15.11 10.60 -7.41
C CYS A 243 14.57 11.07 -8.78
N PRO A 244 15.41 11.60 -9.68
CA PRO A 244 14.98 12.12 -10.98
C PRO A 244 14.45 11.03 -11.91
N ASP A 245 14.73 9.75 -11.60
CA ASP A 245 14.14 8.60 -12.27
C ASP A 245 12.88 8.16 -11.54
N SER A 246 11.73 8.30 -12.21
CA SER A 246 10.38 7.93 -11.73
C SER A 246 10.19 6.44 -11.38
N THR A 247 11.27 5.67 -11.35
CA THR A 247 11.36 4.26 -10.96
C THR A 247 11.85 4.05 -9.53
N CYS A 248 12.35 5.09 -8.85
CA CYS A 248 12.77 4.98 -7.45
C CYS A 248 11.55 4.90 -6.52
N CYS A 249 11.09 3.67 -6.36
CA CYS A 249 10.00 3.28 -5.50
C CYS A 249 10.60 2.83 -4.17
N TYR A 250 10.80 3.74 -3.23
CA TYR A 250 11.07 3.32 -1.85
C TYR A 250 9.75 2.88 -1.21
N VAL A 251 9.77 1.67 -0.64
CA VAL A 251 8.68 1.08 0.12
C VAL A 251 8.60 1.87 1.43
#